data_AF-A0A957Z9M4-F1
#
_entry.id   AF-A0A957Z9M4-F1
#
_cell.length_a   1.000
_cell.length_b   1.000
_cell.length_c   1.000
_cell.angle_alpha   90.00
_cell.angle_beta   90.00
_cell.angle_gamma   90.00
#
_symmetry.space_group_name_H-M   'P 1'
#
loop_
_entity.id
_entity.type
_entity.pdbx_description
1 polymer ?
#
loop_
_entity_poly.entity_id
_entity_poly.type
_entity_poly.pdbx_seq_one_letter_code
_entity_poly.pdbx_strand_id
1 'polypeptide(L)'
;DRVESANRPLAVRLRWQVAADAIGHGYQVSLRVQDDSGRVWASRDLPVARQDELSTTKGALFVPQTAPAEFEMLTGLLIPAGIPPGAYQIVVGVSESQNTTPVADGAGESSVAPLFPSGQATPFVQIGALQINVPTAPLPAFRLPIQHGLEPVVQRQGVAFLGYAGFDAADS
;
A
#
# COMPACT_ATOMS: atom_id res chain seq x y z
N ASP A 1 1.84 18.28 -1.45
CA ASP A 1 0.35 18.30 -1.49
C ASP A 1 -0.26 18.49 -0.11
N ARG A 2 -1.53 18.93 -0.04
CA ARG A 2 -2.31 19.02 1.21
C ARG A 2 -3.44 18.00 1.19
N VAL A 3 -3.55 17.18 2.24
CA VAL A 3 -4.60 16.15 2.37
C VAL A 3 -5.16 16.15 3.78
N GLU A 4 -6.45 15.84 3.91
CA GLU A 4 -7.10 15.68 5.22
C GLU A 4 -6.96 14.25 5.73
N SER A 5 -6.75 14.08 7.04
CA SER A 5 -6.81 12.77 7.71
C SER A 5 -8.25 12.28 7.82
N ALA A 6 -8.84 11.90 6.68
CA ALA A 6 -10.27 11.67 6.50
C ALA A 6 -10.62 10.34 5.82
N ASN A 7 -9.71 9.37 5.81
CA ASN A 7 -9.82 8.14 5.01
C ASN A 7 -10.02 8.47 3.51
N ARG A 8 -9.27 9.45 3.01
CA ARG A 8 -9.31 9.87 1.60
C ARG A 8 -8.15 9.26 0.83
N PRO A 9 -8.37 8.81 -0.42
CA PRO A 9 -7.28 8.36 -1.27
C PRO A 9 -6.49 9.57 -1.76
N LEU A 10 -5.17 9.54 -1.53
CA LEU A 10 -4.20 10.37 -2.23
C LEU A 10 -3.84 9.69 -3.54
N ALA A 11 -4.09 10.33 -4.67
CA ALA A 11 -3.68 9.81 -5.98
C ALA A 11 -2.15 9.90 -6.10
N VAL A 12 -1.51 8.78 -6.43
CA VAL A 12 -0.07 8.69 -6.64
C VAL A 12 0.17 8.11 -8.03
N ARG A 13 0.86 8.87 -8.88
CA ARG A 13 1.34 8.40 -10.17
C ARG A 13 2.79 7.99 -10.01
N LEU A 14 3.09 6.75 -10.34
CA LEU A 14 4.42 6.19 -10.32
C LEU A 14 4.86 5.88 -11.74
N ARG A 15 6.12 6.20 -12.03
CA ARG A 15 6.78 5.83 -13.28
C ARG A 15 8.12 5.21 -12.95
N TRP A 16 8.44 4.10 -13.60
CA TRP A 16 9.73 3.44 -13.43
C TRP A 16 10.18 2.79 -14.73
N GLN A 17 11.48 2.57 -14.83
CA GLN A 17 12.12 1.87 -15.93
C GLN A 17 12.77 0.61 -15.39
N VAL A 18 12.50 -0.52 -16.02
CA VAL A 18 13.11 -1.82 -15.68
C VAL A 18 14.13 -2.15 -16.77
N ALA A 19 15.35 -2.50 -16.36
CA ALA A 19 16.38 -2.96 -17.28
C ALA A 19 15.92 -4.23 -18.00
N ALA A 20 16.39 -4.43 -19.23
CA ALA A 20 15.86 -5.47 -20.11
C ALA A 20 16.05 -6.90 -19.56
N ASP A 21 17.16 -7.13 -18.85
CA ASP A 21 17.51 -8.37 -18.14
C ASP A 21 16.71 -8.57 -16.83
N ALA A 22 16.14 -7.50 -16.28
CA ALA A 22 15.29 -7.53 -15.09
C ALA A 22 13.79 -7.69 -15.41
N ILE A 23 13.40 -7.70 -16.69
CA ILE A 23 12.00 -7.92 -17.09
C ILE A 23 11.59 -9.37 -16.78
N GLY A 24 10.43 -9.54 -16.14
CA GLY A 24 9.93 -10.86 -15.73
C GLY A 24 10.33 -11.30 -14.32
N HIS A 25 11.22 -10.56 -13.65
CA HIS A 25 11.44 -10.69 -12.22
C HIS A 25 10.17 -10.25 -11.47
N GLY A 26 9.79 -11.02 -10.44
CA GLY A 26 8.67 -10.66 -9.58
C GLY A 26 9.08 -9.51 -8.65
N TYR A 27 8.60 -8.30 -8.90
CA TYR A 27 8.82 -7.15 -8.02
C TYR A 27 7.53 -6.72 -7.33
N GLN A 28 7.70 -6.16 -6.14
CA GLN A 28 6.66 -5.50 -5.38
C GLN A 28 7.09 -4.07 -5.06
N VAL A 29 6.19 -3.12 -5.27
CA VAL A 29 6.36 -1.71 -4.91
C VAL A 29 5.66 -1.46 -3.58
N SER A 30 6.40 -0.89 -2.64
CA SER A 30 5.92 -0.46 -1.33
C SER A 30 5.82 1.06 -1.29
N LEU A 31 4.61 1.59 -1.13
CA LEU A 31 4.37 3.01 -0.85
C LEU A 31 4.11 3.21 0.63
N ARG A 32 4.72 4.22 1.24
CA ARG A 32 4.53 4.56 2.65
C ARG A 32 4.36 6.07 2.82
N VAL A 33 3.56 6.47 3.80
CA VAL A 33 3.58 7.82 4.39
C VAL A 33 4.34 7.74 5.71
N GLN A 34 5.36 8.57 5.87
CA GLN A 34 6.20 8.62 7.05
C GLN A 34 6.29 10.03 7.64
N ASP A 35 6.45 10.12 8.95
CA ASP A 35 6.87 11.36 9.62
C ASP A 35 8.40 11.52 9.58
N ASP A 36 8.90 12.59 10.19
CA ASP A 36 10.32 12.92 10.29
C ASP A 36 11.15 11.92 11.10
N SER A 37 10.50 11.18 12.02
CA SER A 37 11.11 10.08 12.77
C SER A 37 11.20 8.77 11.98
N GLY A 38 10.64 8.74 10.76
CA GLY A 38 10.56 7.55 9.92
C GLY A 38 9.42 6.60 10.28
N ARG A 39 8.53 6.97 11.20
CA ARG A 39 7.37 6.15 11.58
C ARG A 39 6.38 6.12 10.43
N VAL A 40 5.94 4.91 10.07
CA VAL A 40 4.93 4.69 9.03
C VAL A 40 3.52 4.91 9.58
N TRP A 41 2.75 5.75 8.89
CA TRP A 41 1.35 6.06 9.24
C TRP A 41 0.34 5.49 8.24
N ALA A 42 0.76 5.30 6.99
CA ALA A 42 -0.04 4.66 5.97
C ALA A 42 0.87 3.87 5.01
N SER A 43 0.35 2.78 4.46
CA SER A 43 1.09 1.91 3.57
C SER A 43 0.20 1.36 2.47
N ARG A 44 0.79 1.12 1.30
CA ARG A 44 0.18 0.32 0.24
C ARG A 44 1.26 -0.47 -0.48
N ASP A 45 0.99 -1.75 -0.68
CA ASP A 45 1.86 -2.63 -1.46
C ASP A 45 1.17 -2.98 -2.77
N LEU A 46 1.96 -2.98 -3.84
CA LEU A 46 1.48 -3.13 -5.21
C LEU A 46 2.38 -4.13 -5.94
N PRO A 47 1.81 -5.14 -6.62
CA PRO A 47 2.60 -5.94 -7.54
C PRO A 47 3.09 -5.04 -8.68
N VAL A 48 4.35 -5.22 -9.11
CA VAL A 48 4.77 -4.71 -10.41
C VAL A 48 4.18 -5.66 -11.45
N ALA A 49 3.45 -5.09 -12.43
CA ALA A 49 2.85 -5.87 -13.50
C ALA A 49 3.90 -6.79 -14.14
N ARG A 50 3.62 -8.09 -14.11
CA ARG A 50 4.43 -9.08 -14.81
C ARG A 50 4.13 -8.97 -16.31
N GLN A 51 5.05 -9.48 -17.14
CA GLN A 51 4.94 -9.34 -18.59
C GLN A 51 3.67 -9.98 -19.19
N ASP A 52 3.09 -10.99 -18.53
CA ASP A 52 1.80 -11.61 -18.85
C ASP A 52 0.59 -10.70 -18.60
N GLU A 53 0.64 -9.82 -17.60
CA GLU A 53 -0.43 -8.84 -17.31
C GLU A 53 -0.44 -7.65 -18.29
N LEU A 54 0.71 -7.34 -18.89
CA LEU A 54 0.87 -6.26 -19.89
C LEU A 54 0.17 -6.56 -21.23
N SER A 55 -0.08 -7.85 -21.53
CA SER A 55 -0.71 -8.28 -22.79
C SER A 55 -2.18 -7.85 -22.92
N THR A 56 -2.79 -7.30 -21.87
CA THR A 56 -4.20 -6.85 -21.88
C THR A 56 -4.37 -5.40 -22.34
N THR A 57 -3.30 -4.62 -22.40
CA THR A 57 -3.36 -3.27 -23.00
C THR A 57 -3.34 -3.43 -24.51
N LYS A 58 -4.47 -3.15 -25.17
CA LYS A 58 -4.60 -3.16 -26.64
C LYS A 58 -3.40 -2.45 -27.29
N GLY A 59 -2.49 -3.23 -27.88
CA GLY A 59 -1.32 -2.73 -28.61
C GLY A 59 0.04 -3.17 -28.08
N ALA A 60 0.15 -3.83 -26.92
CA ALA A 60 1.42 -4.39 -26.44
C ALA A 60 1.77 -5.71 -27.15
N LEU A 61 2.04 -5.63 -28.46
CA LEU A 61 2.77 -6.68 -29.17
C LEU A 61 4.21 -6.65 -28.68
N PHE A 62 4.64 -7.74 -28.02
CA PHE A 62 6.03 -8.13 -27.76
C PHE A 62 7.02 -6.97 -27.63
N VAL A 63 7.23 -6.47 -26.40
CA VAL A 63 8.42 -5.63 -26.15
C VAL A 63 9.64 -6.56 -26.29
N PRO A 64 10.54 -6.35 -27.27
CA PRO A 64 11.75 -7.13 -27.36
C PRO A 64 12.59 -6.92 -26.09
N GLN A 65 13.05 -8.01 -25.47
CA GLN A 65 13.87 -8.04 -24.23
C GLN A 65 15.26 -7.41 -24.40
N THR A 66 15.46 -6.53 -25.39
CA THR A 66 16.73 -5.88 -25.68
C THR A 66 16.76 -4.41 -25.26
N ALA A 67 15.63 -3.84 -24.84
CA ALA A 67 15.53 -2.46 -24.38
C ALA A 67 14.88 -2.37 -22.99
N PRO A 68 15.25 -1.38 -22.17
CA PRO A 68 14.55 -1.10 -20.92
C PRO A 68 13.07 -0.83 -21.16
N ALA A 69 12.21 -1.33 -20.29
CA ALA A 69 10.76 -1.10 -20.35
C ALA A 69 10.36 -0.01 -19.37
N GLU A 70 9.58 0.96 -19.84
CA GLU A 70 8.94 1.97 -18.98
C GLU A 70 7.54 1.53 -18.57
N PHE A 71 7.21 1.79 -17.32
CA PHE A 71 5.91 1.50 -16.73
C PHE A 71 5.35 2.74 -16.06
N GLU A 72 4.04 2.92 -16.16
CA GLU A 72 3.29 3.91 -15.41
C GLU A 72 2.14 3.23 -14.66
N MET A 73 1.96 3.62 -13.41
CA MET A 73 0.84 3.17 -12.59
C MET A 73 0.23 4.35 -11.85
N LEU A 74 -1.10 4.45 -11.91
CA LEU A 74 -1.89 5.34 -11.08
C LEU A 74 -2.55 4.53 -9.96
N THR A 75 -2.30 4.91 -8.71
CA THR A 75 -2.82 4.22 -7.53
C THR A 75 -3.31 5.21 -6.48
N GLY A 76 -4.07 4.72 -5.50
CA GLY A 76 -4.54 5.52 -4.37
C GLY A 76 -3.87 5.10 -3.06
N LEU A 77 -3.20 6.00 -2.36
CA LEU A 77 -2.72 5.76 -1.00
C LEU A 77 -3.73 6.32 -0.02
N LEU A 78 -4.38 5.44 0.75
CA LEU A 78 -5.39 5.86 1.72
C LEU A 78 -4.69 6.61 2.86
N ILE A 79 -5.16 7.82 3.19
CA ILE A 79 -4.71 8.58 4.37
C ILE A 79 -5.69 8.33 5.51
N PRO A 80 -5.32 7.51 6.51
CA PRO A 80 -6.16 7.19 7.65
C PRO A 80 -6.73 8.42 8.36
N ALA A 81 -7.93 8.26 8.90
CA ALA A 81 -8.47 9.17 9.89
C ALA A 81 -7.62 9.17 11.17
N GLY A 82 -7.48 10.34 11.79
CA GLY A 82 -6.77 10.46 13.07
C GLY A 82 -5.25 10.55 12.98
N ILE A 83 -4.66 10.57 11.77
CA ILE A 83 -3.24 10.95 11.61
C ILE A 83 -3.07 12.40 12.11
N PRO A 84 -2.09 12.68 13.00
CA PRO A 84 -1.83 14.02 13.49
C PRO A 84 -1.55 15.00 12.34
N PRO A 85 -2.06 16.24 12.40
CA PRO A 85 -1.71 17.24 11.42
C PRO A 85 -0.22 17.55 11.48
N GLY A 86 0.42 17.69 10.32
CA GLY A 86 1.88 17.86 10.26
C GLY A 86 2.46 17.61 8.88
N ALA A 87 3.78 17.77 8.80
CA ALA A 87 4.56 17.45 7.62
C ALA A 87 4.92 15.96 7.60
N TYR A 88 4.73 15.34 6.44
CA TYR A 88 5.01 13.94 6.18
C TYR A 88 5.70 13.83 4.83
N GLN A 89 6.32 12.67 4.61
CA GLN A 89 6.92 12.30 3.34
C GLN A 89 6.24 11.07 2.76
N ILE A 90 6.14 11.05 1.43
CA ILE A 90 5.75 9.85 0.69
C ILE A 90 7.04 9.21 0.22
N VAL A 91 7.24 7.96 0.59
CA VAL A 91 8.41 7.18 0.20
C VAL A 91 7.99 5.94 -0.56
N VAL A 92 8.86 5.52 -1.49
CA VAL A 92 8.69 4.32 -2.31
C VAL A 92 9.87 3.38 -2.09
N GLY A 93 9.59 2.10 -1.96
CA GLY A 93 10.59 1.03 -1.95
C GLY A 93 10.21 -0.04 -2.96
N VAL A 94 11.21 -0.77 -3.44
CA VAL A 94 11.03 -1.91 -4.34
C VAL A 94 11.64 -3.13 -3.67
N SER A 95 11.00 -4.27 -3.83
CA SER A 95 11.46 -5.52 -3.23
C SER A 95 11.24 -6.68 -4.18
N GLU A 96 12.15 -7.65 -4.16
CA GLU A 96 12.02 -8.88 -4.93
C GLU A 96 11.06 -9.84 -4.23
N SER A 97 10.06 -10.29 -4.97
CA SER A 97 9.09 -11.29 -4.54
C SER A 97 9.58 -12.67 -4.98
N GLN A 98 10.19 -13.40 -4.06
CA GLN A 98 10.60 -14.79 -4.28
C GLN A 98 9.44 -15.77 -4.01
N ASN A 99 8.33 -15.67 -4.76
CA ASN A 99 7.52 -16.83 -5.15
C ASN A 99 6.30 -16.44 -6.00
N THR A 100 6.11 -17.16 -7.10
CA THR A 100 4.94 -17.10 -7.98
C THR A 100 3.89 -18.16 -7.64
N THR A 101 4.05 -18.90 -6.54
CA THR A 101 3.05 -19.87 -6.07
C THR A 101 2.32 -19.34 -4.83
N PRO A 102 0.98 -19.21 -4.85
CA PRO A 102 0.22 -19.06 -3.62
C PRO A 102 0.46 -20.31 -2.78
N VAL A 103 1.13 -20.17 -1.64
CA VAL A 103 1.12 -21.24 -0.63
C VAL A 103 -0.33 -21.34 -0.17
N ALA A 104 -1.01 -22.42 -0.55
CA ALA A 104 -2.43 -22.66 -0.27
C ALA A 104 -2.75 -22.79 1.24
N ASP A 105 -1.72 -22.74 2.10
CA ASP A 105 -1.80 -23.21 3.47
C ASP A 105 -1.47 -22.11 4.48
N GLY A 106 -1.70 -20.82 4.16
CA GLY A 106 -1.81 -19.71 5.13
C GLY A 106 -0.61 -19.44 6.07
N ALA A 107 0.52 -20.12 5.88
CA ALA A 107 1.69 -20.07 6.79
C ALA A 107 2.99 -19.67 6.07
N GLY A 108 2.92 -19.29 4.79
CA GLY A 108 4.08 -18.79 4.06
C GLY A 108 4.32 -17.32 4.36
N GLU A 109 5.27 -16.99 5.24
CA GLU A 109 5.90 -15.68 5.22
C GLU A 109 6.66 -15.56 3.90
N SER A 110 6.02 -14.95 2.89
CA SER A 110 6.73 -14.51 1.68
C SER A 110 7.87 -13.60 2.13
N SER A 111 9.09 -14.13 2.13
CA SER A 111 10.29 -13.37 2.41
C SER A 111 10.55 -12.45 1.22
N VAL A 112 10.07 -11.22 1.31
CA VAL A 112 10.27 -10.20 0.28
C VAL A 112 11.58 -9.46 0.61
N ALA A 113 12.59 -9.62 -0.24
CA ALA A 113 13.90 -9.00 -0.02
C ALA A 113 13.87 -7.55 -0.54
N PRO A 114 14.07 -6.53 0.31
CA PRO A 114 14.06 -5.15 -0.15
C PRO A 114 15.29 -4.83 -1.00
N LEU A 115 15.09 -4.10 -2.08
CA LEU A 115 16.16 -3.54 -2.89
C LEU A 115 16.60 -2.21 -2.30
N PHE A 116 17.92 -2.02 -2.21
CA PHE A 116 18.51 -0.78 -1.71
C PHE A 116 19.00 0.05 -2.90
N PRO A 117 18.54 1.30 -3.04
CA PRO A 117 19.14 2.21 -3.98
C PRO A 117 20.64 2.37 -3.68
N SER A 118 21.45 2.47 -4.74
CA SER A 118 22.91 2.60 -4.59
C SER A 118 23.30 3.74 -3.65
N GLY A 119 24.06 3.42 -2.61
CA GLY A 119 24.53 4.39 -1.61
C GLY A 119 23.50 4.82 -0.56
N GLN A 120 22.32 4.20 -0.52
CA GLN A 120 21.31 4.44 0.51
C GLN A 120 21.35 3.35 1.60
N ALA A 121 21.18 3.76 2.86
CA ALA A 121 21.08 2.85 3.99
C ALA A 121 19.64 2.32 4.20
N THR A 122 18.65 2.92 3.53
CA THR A 122 17.24 2.54 3.61
C THR A 122 16.76 2.06 2.24
N PRO A 123 15.79 1.12 2.19
CA PRO A 123 15.23 0.64 0.93
C PRO A 123 14.14 1.58 0.38
N PHE A 124 13.96 2.76 1.00
CA PHE A 124 12.90 3.69 0.68
C PHE A 124 13.48 5.02 0.20
N VAL A 125 12.98 5.50 -0.93
CA VAL A 125 13.33 6.80 -1.52
C VAL A 125 12.14 7.74 -1.40
N GLN A 126 12.38 8.98 -0.99
CA GLN A 126 11.34 10.00 -0.97
C GLN A 126 10.93 10.40 -2.39
N ILE A 127 9.63 10.38 -2.65
CA ILE A 127 9.03 10.79 -3.93
C ILE A 127 8.13 12.03 -3.81
N GLY A 128 7.85 12.48 -2.59
CA GLY A 128 7.05 13.68 -2.37
C GLY A 128 6.94 14.10 -0.91
N ALA A 129 6.47 15.33 -0.73
CA ALA A 129 6.12 15.90 0.58
C ALA A 129 4.60 16.06 0.70
N LEU A 130 4.07 15.74 1.87
CA LEU A 130 2.66 15.72 2.19
C LEU A 130 2.41 16.54 3.46
N GLN A 131 1.50 17.51 3.38
CA GLN A 131 0.98 18.21 4.55
C GLN A 131 -0.37 17.59 4.89
N ILE A 132 -0.45 16.94 6.06
CA ILE A 132 -1.71 16.41 6.57
C ILE A 132 -2.37 17.45 7.45
N ASN A 133 -3.66 17.69 7.21
CA ASN A 133 -4.50 18.62 7.95
C ASN A 133 -5.62 17.88 8.68
N VAL A 134 -6.17 18.53 9.71
CA VAL A 134 -7.42 18.11 10.33
C VAL A 134 -8.55 18.20 9.30
N PRO A 135 -9.49 17.24 9.25
CA PRO A 135 -10.66 17.33 8.38
C PRO A 135 -11.47 18.59 8.65
N THR A 136 -11.82 19.33 7.59
CA THR A 136 -12.62 20.56 7.70
C THR A 136 -14.05 20.28 8.17
N ALA A 137 -14.59 19.10 7.80
CA ALA A 137 -15.86 18.60 8.29
C ALA A 137 -15.61 17.50 9.34
N PRO A 138 -16.38 17.47 10.44
CA PRO A 138 -16.26 16.42 11.44
C PRO A 138 -16.52 15.05 10.79
N LEU A 139 -15.63 14.10 11.07
CA LEU A 139 -15.81 12.73 10.63
C LEU A 139 -16.93 12.07 11.45
N PRO A 140 -17.82 11.28 10.83
CA PRO A 140 -18.76 10.45 11.57
C PRO A 140 -18.04 9.53 12.56
N ALA A 141 -18.64 9.26 13.73
CA ALA A 141 -18.00 8.49 14.81
C ALA A 141 -17.50 7.10 14.35
N PHE A 142 -18.20 6.45 13.42
CA PHE A 142 -17.79 5.16 12.84
C PHE A 142 -16.54 5.21 11.95
N ARG A 143 -16.03 6.41 11.61
CA ARG A 143 -14.78 6.61 10.85
C ARG A 143 -13.57 6.91 11.73
N LEU A 144 -13.77 7.06 13.04
CA LEU A 144 -12.66 7.21 13.97
C LEU A 144 -11.94 5.86 14.12
N PRO A 145 -10.61 5.84 14.32
CA PRO A 145 -9.90 4.63 14.67
C PRO A 145 -10.58 3.95 15.86
N ILE A 146 -10.60 2.61 15.90
CA ILE A 146 -11.13 1.87 17.05
C ILE A 146 -10.31 2.27 18.30
N GLN A 147 -10.92 2.98 19.24
CA GLN A 147 -10.27 3.48 20.46
C GLN A 147 -10.43 2.56 21.68
N HIS A 148 -11.13 1.43 21.53
CA HIS A 148 -11.37 0.46 22.59
C HIS A 148 -10.88 -0.93 22.18
N GLY A 149 -10.39 -1.72 23.13
CA GLY A 149 -10.02 -3.11 22.87
C GLY A 149 -11.23 -3.89 22.35
N LEU A 150 -11.05 -4.64 21.27
CA LEU A 150 -12.08 -5.57 20.80
C LEU A 150 -12.27 -6.67 21.86
N GLU A 151 -13.53 -7.04 22.11
CA GLU A 151 -13.81 -8.20 22.95
C GLU A 151 -13.17 -9.47 22.34
N PRO A 152 -12.78 -10.45 23.18
CA PRO A 152 -12.22 -11.70 22.71
C PRO A 152 -13.13 -12.40 21.70
N VAL A 153 -12.52 -13.06 20.72
CA VAL A 153 -13.22 -13.80 19.65
C VAL A 153 -14.25 -14.76 20.23
N VAL A 154 -15.52 -14.53 19.90
CA VAL A 154 -16.60 -15.47 20.22
C VAL A 154 -16.67 -16.52 19.12
N GLN A 155 -16.46 -17.79 19.47
CA GLN A 155 -16.69 -18.90 18.56
C GLN A 155 -18.10 -19.46 18.72
N ARG A 156 -18.85 -19.54 17.63
CA ARG A 156 -20.10 -20.31 17.55
C ARG A 156 -20.07 -21.20 16.31
N GLN A 157 -20.38 -22.49 16.51
CA GLN A 157 -20.50 -23.48 15.42
C GLN A 157 -19.29 -23.51 14.46
N GLY A 158 -18.06 -23.36 14.99
CA GLY A 158 -16.84 -23.39 14.18
C GLY A 158 -16.52 -22.11 13.40
N VAL A 159 -17.30 -21.03 13.58
CA VAL A 159 -17.03 -19.72 12.99
C VAL A 159 -16.55 -18.76 14.08
N ALA A 160 -15.39 -18.15 13.85
CA ALA A 160 -14.83 -17.09 14.68
C ALA A 160 -15.42 -15.74 14.26
N PHE A 161 -16.18 -15.10 15.14
CA PHE A 161 -16.69 -13.75 14.93
C PHE A 161 -15.67 -12.74 15.48
N LEU A 162 -14.97 -12.05 14.57
CA LEU A 162 -13.99 -11.01 14.88
C LEU A 162 -14.70 -9.67 15.12
N GLY A 163 -15.48 -9.61 16.22
CA GLY A 163 -16.21 -8.42 16.63
C GLY A 163 -17.44 -8.11 15.76
N TYR A 164 -18.49 -7.62 16.40
CA TYR A 164 -19.68 -7.09 15.73
C TYR A 164 -19.63 -5.56 15.83
N ALA A 165 -19.35 -4.88 14.72
CA ALA A 165 -19.57 -3.44 14.61
C ALA A 165 -20.75 -3.23 13.66
N GLY A 166 -21.96 -3.28 14.21
CA GLY A 166 -23.19 -3.12 13.45
C GLY A 166 -24.36 -2.80 14.38
N PHE A 167 -25.04 -1.68 14.08
CA PHE A 167 -26.36 -1.24 14.51
C PHE A 167 -26.88 -1.69 15.90
N ASP A 168 -26.90 -0.76 16.85
CA ASP A 168 -27.73 -0.89 18.06
C ASP A 168 -29.19 -0.62 17.66
N ALA A 169 -30.01 -1.68 17.60
CA ALA A 169 -31.45 -1.56 17.48
C ALA A 169 -32.04 -1.40 18.89
N ALA A 170 -31.79 -0.26 19.52
CA ALA A 170 -32.47 0.18 20.72
C ALA A 170 -33.15 1.52 20.45
N ASP A 171 -34.06 1.50 19.49
CA ASP A 171 -35.20 2.41 19.37
C ASP A 171 -36.31 1.69 18.58
N SER A 172 -37.02 0.78 19.26
CA SER A 172 -38.48 0.58 19.19
C SER A 172 -38.97 -0.46 20.19
#